data_AF-A0A423PYN8-F1
#
_entry.id   AF-A0A423PYN8-F1
#
_cell.length_a   1.000
_cell.length_b   1.000
_cell.length_c   1.000
_cell.angle_alpha   90.00
_cell.angle_beta   90.00
_cell.angle_gamma   90.00
#
_symmetry.space_group_name_H-M   'P 1'
#
loop_
_entity.id
_entity.type
_entity.pdbx_description
1 polymer ?
#
loop_
_entity_poly.entity_id
_entity_poly.type
_entity_poly.pdbx_seq_one_letter_code
_entity_poly.pdbx_strand_id
1 'polypeptide(L)' 'MTLLEQASRLPATEKLRLIEQLIAELDLPDPTVEALWADEAAARSQAVKEGRLRSRPLAEAMEKHSR' A
#
# COMPACT_ATOMS: atom_id res chain seq x y z
N MET A 1 15.38 -32.61 5.82
CA MET A 1 15.26 -31.39 6.62
C MET A 1 14.50 -30.38 5.79
N THR A 2 13.37 -29.88 6.28
CA THR A 2 12.52 -28.93 5.56
C THR A 2 12.96 -27.49 5.83
N LEU A 3 12.52 -26.54 4.99
CA LEU A 3 12.75 -25.12 5.19
C LEU A 3 12.15 -24.63 6.52
N LEU A 4 10.99 -25.17 6.89
CA LEU A 4 10.33 -24.85 8.17
C LEU A 4 11.16 -25.35 9.36
N GLU A 5 11.74 -26.54 9.27
CA GLU A 5 12.63 -27.07 10.31
C GLU A 5 13.91 -26.23 10.45
N GLN A 6 14.44 -25.69 9.36
CA GLN A 6 15.58 -24.77 9.37
C GLN A 6 15.22 -23.44 10.02
N ALA A 7 14.13 -22.80 9.59
CA ALA A 7 13.66 -21.53 10.15
C ALA A 7 13.30 -21.67 11.64
N SER A 8 12.77 -22.82 12.05
CA SER A 8 12.40 -23.09 13.45
C SER A 8 13.61 -23.16 14.39
N ARG A 9 14.81 -23.45 13.86
CA ARG A 9 16.07 -23.51 14.62
C ARG A 9 16.76 -22.16 14.80
N LEU A 10 16.32 -21.12 14.10
CA LEU A 10 16.89 -19.78 14.24
C LEU A 10 16.63 -19.20 15.64
N PRO A 11 17.50 -18.30 16.16
CA PRO A 11 17.17 -17.44 17.29
C PRO A 11 15.90 -16.62 17.05
N ALA A 12 15.20 -16.22 18.11
CA ALA A 12 13.93 -15.49 18.00
C ALA A 12 14.02 -14.21 17.16
N THR A 13 15.11 -13.43 17.32
CA THR A 13 15.37 -12.21 16.56
C THR A 13 15.61 -12.46 15.08
N GLU A 14 16.29 -13.56 14.74
CA GLU A 14 16.53 -13.95 13.35
C GLU A 14 15.26 -14.47 12.68
N LYS A 15 14.41 -15.20 13.42
CA LYS A 15 13.07 -15.58 12.91
C LYS A 15 12.22 -14.37 12.58
N LEU A 16 12.20 -13.38 13.48
CA LEU A 16 11.43 -12.14 13.26
C LEU A 16 11.92 -11.42 12.01
N ARG A 17 13.24 -11.23 11.87
CA ARG A 17 13.83 -10.60 10.69
C ARG A 17 13.51 -11.34 9.39
N LEU A 18 13.55 -12.67 9.41
CA LEU A 18 13.18 -13.49 8.25
C LEU A 18 11.70 -13.29 7.87
N ILE A 19 10.81 -13.29 8.87
CA ILE A 19 9.38 -13.06 8.63
C ILE A 19 9.13 -11.67 8.04
N GLU A 20 9.77 -10.63 8.58
CA GLU A 20 9.63 -9.26 8.07
C GLU A 20 10.05 -9.14 6.61
N GLN A 21 11.17 -9.77 6.23
CA GLN A 21 11.64 -9.78 4.83
C GLN A 21 10.67 -10.52 3.91
N LEU A 22 10.19 -11.69 4.32
CA LEU A 22 9.23 -12.46 3.54
C LEU A 22 7.90 -11.71 3.35
N ILE A 23 7.42 -11.02 4.39
CA ILE A 23 6.23 -10.18 4.27
C ILE A 23 6.48 -9.05 3.28
N ALA A 24 7.62 -8.36 3.38
CA ALA A 24 7.97 -7.26 2.46
C ALA A 24 8.09 -7.71 0.99
N GLU A 25 8.57 -8.93 0.75
CA GLU A 25 8.64 -9.52 -0.60
C GLU A 25 7.26 -9.91 -1.15
N LEU A 26 6.33 -10.31 -0.28
CA LEU A 26 4.96 -10.66 -0.65
C LEU A 26 4.03 -9.46 -0.76
N ASP A 27 4.38 -8.35 -0.11
CA ASP A 27 3.62 -7.08 -0.11
C ASP A 27 4.10 -6.13 -1.21
N LEU A 28 4.54 -6.69 -2.35
CA LEU A 28 4.92 -5.91 -3.52
C LEU A 28 3.66 -5.53 -4.30
N PRO A 29 3.45 -4.23 -4.60
CA PRO A 29 2.33 -3.82 -5.43
C PRO A 29 2.50 -4.37 -6.85
N ASP A 30 1.39 -4.78 -7.47
CA ASP A 30 1.42 -5.21 -8.87
C ASP A 30 1.74 -3.99 -9.76
N PRO A 31 2.83 -4.02 -10.56
CA PRO A 31 3.27 -2.86 -11.34
C PRO A 31 2.24 -2.44 -12.40
N THR A 32 1.40 -3.37 -12.87
CA THR A 32 0.30 -3.09 -13.79
C THR A 32 -0.80 -2.31 -13.06
N VAL A 33 -1.13 -2.72 -11.85
CA VAL A 33 -2.11 -2.03 -11.01
C VAL A 33 -1.60 -0.62 -10.68
N GLU A 34 -0.35 -0.48 -10.26
CA GLU A 34 0.26 0.83 -10.00
C GLU A 34 0.18 1.78 -11.20
N ALA A 35 0.51 1.29 -12.40
CA ALA A 35 0.42 2.09 -13.61
C ALA A 35 -1.02 2.54 -13.90
N LEU A 36 -2.00 1.63 -13.81
CA LEU A 36 -3.41 1.96 -14.02
C LEU A 36 -3.93 2.96 -12.98
N TRP A 37 -3.49 2.84 -11.72
CA TRP A 37 -3.85 3.77 -10.66
C TRP A 37 -3.24 5.15 -10.87
N ALA A 38 -1.99 5.23 -11.34
CA ALA A 38 -1.33 6.50 -11.67
C ALA A 38 -2.08 7.24 -12.79
N ASP A 39 -2.44 6.52 -13.85
CA ASP A 39 -3.19 7.08 -14.99
C ASP A 39 -4.57 7.60 -14.56
N GLU A 40 -5.32 6.80 -13.78
CA GLU A 40 -6.64 7.19 -13.28
C GLU A 40 -6.56 8.38 -12.32
N ALA A 41 -5.57 8.40 -11.42
CA ALA A 41 -5.36 9.50 -10.49
C ALA A 41 -5.06 10.81 -11.24
N ALA A 42 -4.20 10.76 -12.27
CA ALA A 42 -3.90 11.90 -13.13
C ALA A 42 -5.15 12.38 -13.89
N ALA A 43 -5.91 11.47 -14.48
CA ALA A 43 -7.14 11.77 -15.21
C ALA A 43 -8.19 12.43 -14.31
N ARG A 44 -8.40 11.90 -13.09
CA ARG A 44 -9.33 12.48 -12.11
C ARG A 44 -8.89 13.86 -11.64
N SER A 45 -7.60 14.04 -11.36
CA SER A 45 -7.06 15.35 -10.96
C SER A 45 -7.35 16.40 -12.03
N GLN A 46 -7.13 16.06 -13.30
CA GLN A 46 -7.40 16.97 -14.42
C GLN A 46 -8.90 17.25 -14.59
N ALA A 47 -9.75 16.23 -14.48
CA ALA A 47 -11.21 16.42 -14.56
C ALA A 47 -11.75 17.33 -13.46
N VAL A 48 -11.20 17.28 -12.25
CA VAL A 48 -11.55 18.21 -11.16
C VAL A 48 -11.12 19.63 -11.52
N LYS A 49 -9.89 19.83 -12.01
CA LYS A 49 -9.39 21.16 -12.41
C LYS A 49 -10.23 21.79 -13.51
N GLU A 50 -10.74 20.98 -14.43
CA GLU A 50 -11.61 21.42 -15.54
C GLU A 50 -13.10 21.53 -15.15
N GLY A 51 -13.45 21.23 -13.89
CA GLY A 51 -14.84 21.25 -13.41
C GLY A 51 -15.73 20.12 -13.96
N ARG A 52 -15.14 19.13 -14.65
CA ARG A 52 -15.83 17.94 -15.17
C ARG A 52 -16.13 16.90 -14.09
N LEU A 53 -15.41 16.94 -12.98
CA LEU A 53 -15.62 16.05 -11.83
C LEU A 53 -15.85 16.87 -10.56
N ARG A 54 -16.87 16.51 -9.78
CA ARG A 54 -17.14 17.13 -8.48
C ARG A 54 -16.12 16.65 -7.45
N SER A 55 -15.53 17.59 -6.72
CA SER A 55 -14.70 17.33 -5.54
C SER A 55 -15.28 18.03 -4.32
N ARG A 56 -14.91 17.57 -3.12
CA ARG A 56 -15.20 18.29 -1.87
C ARG A 56 -13.90 18.79 -1.24
N PRO A 57 -13.91 19.93 -0.54
CA PRO A 57 -12.75 20.41 0.21
C PRO A 57 -12.24 19.37 1.20
N LEU A 58 -10.91 19.31 1.37
CA LEU A 58 -10.28 18.39 2.32
C LEU A 58 -10.79 18.62 3.75
N ALA A 59 -11.01 19.88 4.15
CA ALA A 59 -11.54 20.23 5.47
C ALA A 59 -12.89 19.54 5.77
N GLU A 60 -13.81 19.49 4.80
CA GLU A 60 -15.10 18.79 4.94
C GLU A 60 -14.95 17.27 5.00
N ALA A 61 -13.91 16.71 4.35
CA ALA A 61 -13.63 15.28 4.42
C ALA A 61 -13.05 14.88 5.78
N MET A 62 -12.19 15.73 6.37
CA MET A 62 -11.49 15.46 7.62
C MET A 62 -12.31 15.71 8.88
N GLU A 63 -13.46 16.39 8.78
CA GLU A 63 -14.34 16.71 9.93
C GLU A 63 -14.68 15.47 10.79
N LYS A 64 -14.83 14.29 10.17
CA LYS A 64 -15.14 13.02 10.86
C LYS A 64 -14.01 12.47 11.73
N HIS A 65 -12.79 13.00 11.60
CA HIS A 65 -11.58 12.50 12.26
C HIS A 65 -10.97 13.51 13.23
N SER A 66 -11.58 14.68 13.40
CA SER A 66 -11.11 15.74 14.32
C SER A 66 -11.58 15.56 15.77
N ARG A 67 -11.71 14.32 16.26
CA ARG A 67 -12.05 14.02 17.66
C ARG A 67 -11.09 13.02 18.27
#